data_AF-A0A6P0RRM3-F1
#
_entry.id   AF-A0A6P0RRM3-F1
#
_cell.length_a   1.000
_cell.length_b   1.000
_cell.length_c   1.000
_cell.angle_alpha   90.00
_cell.angle_beta   90.00
_cell.angle_gamma   90.00
#
_symmetry.space_group_name_H-M   'P 1'
#
loop_
_entity.id
_entity.type
_entity.pdbx_description
1 polymer ?
#
loop_
_entity_poly.entity_id
_entity_poly.type
_entity_poly.pdbx_seq_one_letter_code
_entity_poly.pdbx_strand_id
1 'polypeptide(L)'
;MTQINHFLIGSPGSGKSTLAAKLAQLDPTAVIVATDAIRALLFGDALIQGEWSLVEKEVLFQMEAAFCAGRKVIYDATNAKREWR
;
A
#
# COMPACT_ATOMS: atom_id res chain seq x y z
N MET A 1 11.32 17.06 -12.19
CA MET A 1 11.89 15.94 -11.40
C MET A 1 11.00 14.74 -11.61
N THR A 2 11.54 13.61 -12.02
CA THR A 2 10.78 12.36 -12.18
C THR A 2 10.55 11.71 -10.82
N GLN A 3 9.29 11.56 -10.43
CA GLN A 3 8.90 10.88 -9.19
C GLN A 3 8.68 9.40 -9.50
N ILE A 4 9.45 8.52 -8.85
CA ILE A 4 9.30 7.07 -8.99
C ILE A 4 8.46 6.56 -7.82
N ASN A 5 7.34 5.91 -8.14
CA ASN A 5 6.49 5.21 -7.18
C ASN A 5 6.60 3.70 -7.42
N HIS A 6 6.44 2.90 -6.37
CA HIS A 6 6.57 1.45 -6.43
C HIS A 6 5.22 0.79 -6.22
N PHE A 7 4.84 -0.13 -7.12
CA PHE A 7 3.64 -0.95 -7.00
C PHE A 7 4.08 -2.41 -6.87
N LEU A 8 3.92 -2.99 -5.67
CA LEU A 8 4.45 -4.32 -5.36
C LEU A 8 3.39 -5.39 -5.62
N ILE A 9 3.65 -6.30 -6.56
CA ILE A 9 2.75 -7.41 -6.92
C ILE A 9 3.47 -8.73 -6.65
N GLY A 10 2.79 -9.66 -5.98
CA GLY A 10 3.33 -10.97 -5.65
C GLY A 10 2.41 -11.76 -4.73
N SER A 11 2.58 -13.07 -4.66
CA SER A 11 1.79 -13.96 -3.80
C SER A 11 1.96 -13.61 -2.30
N PRO A 12 1.02 -14.03 -1.43
CA PRO A 12 1.25 -14.03 0.01
C PRO A 12 2.59 -14.72 0.34
N GLY A 13 3.37 -14.15 1.24
CA GLY A 13 4.68 -14.69 1.62
C GLY A 13 5.83 -14.44 0.63
N SER A 14 5.61 -13.77 -0.51
CA SER A 14 6.67 -13.47 -1.49
C SER A 14 7.67 -12.38 -1.05
N GLY A 15 7.53 -11.84 0.16
CA GLY A 15 8.45 -10.83 0.71
C GLY A 15 8.18 -9.38 0.31
N LYS A 16 6.98 -9.04 -0.22
CA LYS A 16 6.62 -7.66 -0.61
C LYS A 16 6.78 -6.67 0.53
N SER A 17 6.21 -6.95 1.71
CA SER A 17 6.31 -6.06 2.87
C SER A 17 7.75 -5.90 3.36
N THR A 18 8.56 -6.96 3.26
CA THR A 18 10.00 -6.89 3.54
C THR A 18 10.72 -5.98 2.54
N LEU A 19 10.38 -6.07 1.26
CA LEU A 19 10.93 -5.18 0.22
C LEU A 19 10.45 -3.74 0.42
N ALA A 20 9.17 -3.52 0.72
CA ALA A 20 8.60 -2.20 0.99
C ALA A 20 9.31 -1.51 2.15
N ALA A 21 9.53 -2.23 3.26
CA ALA A 21 10.27 -1.71 4.40
C ALA A 21 11.72 -1.33 4.04
N LYS A 22 12.41 -2.15 3.25
CA LYS A 22 13.76 -1.84 2.75
C LYS A 22 13.78 -0.63 1.83
N LEU A 23 12.80 -0.51 0.92
CA LEU A 23 12.68 0.65 0.04
C LEU A 23 12.42 1.94 0.83
N ALA A 24 11.56 1.91 1.84
CA ALA A 24 11.32 3.06 2.71
C ALA A 24 12.54 3.44 3.58
N GLN A 25 13.40 2.48 3.93
CA GLN A 25 14.68 2.76 4.60
C GLN A 25 15.69 3.44 3.66
N LEU A 26 15.72 3.04 2.38
CA LEU A 26 16.59 3.63 1.37
C LEU A 26 16.10 4.99 0.90
N ASP A 27 14.79 5.22 0.96
CA ASP A 27 14.15 6.48 0.62
C ASP A 27 13.21 6.94 1.75
N PRO A 28 13.74 7.72 2.71
CA PRO A 28 12.96 8.22 3.84
C PRO A 28 11.80 9.15 3.44
N THR A 29 11.75 9.62 2.19
CA THR A 29 10.64 10.43 1.67
C THR A 29 9.47 9.57 1.17
N ALA A 30 9.67 8.25 1.04
CA ALA A 30 8.64 7.33 0.62
C ALA A 30 7.73 6.93 1.78
N VAL A 31 6.44 6.82 1.49
CA VAL A 31 5.44 6.26 2.40
C VAL A 31 4.92 4.95 1.87
N ILE A 32 4.67 4.00 2.77
CA ILE A 32 4.08 2.72 2.44
C ILE A 32 2.57 2.83 2.59
N VAL A 33 1.84 2.54 1.51
CA VAL A 33 0.37 2.40 1.52
C VAL A 33 0.07 0.91 1.44
N ALA A 34 -0.26 0.30 2.59
CA ALA A 34 -0.45 -1.14 2.71
C ALA A 34 -1.92 -1.50 2.94
N THR A 35 -2.50 -2.32 2.06
CA THR A 35 -3.93 -2.67 2.17
C THR A 35 -4.25 -3.49 3.43
N ASP A 36 -3.32 -4.30 3.92
CA ASP A 36 -3.49 -5.09 5.15
C ASP A 36 -3.49 -4.19 6.40
N ALA A 37 -2.66 -3.14 6.41
CA ALA A 37 -2.68 -2.13 7.47
C ALA A 37 -3.99 -1.31 7.43
N ILE A 38 -4.49 -1.00 6.24
CA ILE A 38 -5.78 -0.32 6.05
C ILE A 38 -6.94 -1.20 6.53
N ARG A 39 -6.93 -2.51 6.24
CA ARG A 39 -7.93 -3.45 6.77
C ARG A 39 -7.91 -3.51 8.30
N ALA A 40 -6.72 -3.58 8.90
CA ALA A 40 -6.59 -3.53 10.35
C ALA A 40 -7.14 -2.22 10.94
N LEU A 41 -6.92 -1.08 10.26
CA LEU A 41 -7.45 0.21 10.67
C LEU A 41 -8.99 0.28 10.57
N LEU A 42 -9.57 -0.17 9.46
CA LEU A 42 -11.00 -0.04 9.18
C LEU A 42 -11.84 -1.10 9.88
N PHE A 43 -11.31 -2.32 10.04
CA PHE A 43 -12.08 -3.49 10.49
C PHE A 43 -11.53 -4.11 11.78
N GLY A 44 -10.41 -3.63 12.31
CA GLY A 44 -9.78 -4.13 13.53
C GLY A 44 -8.84 -5.33 13.32
N ASP A 45 -8.86 -5.95 12.14
CA ASP A 45 -7.96 -7.06 11.78
C ASP A 45 -7.67 -7.04 10.26
N ALA A 46 -6.41 -7.24 9.89
CA ALA A 46 -5.95 -7.32 8.51
C ALA A 46 -6.55 -8.52 7.75
N LEU A 47 -6.93 -9.59 8.45
CA LEU A 47 -7.52 -10.80 7.87
C LEU A 47 -8.98 -10.61 7.44
N ILE A 48 -9.65 -9.59 7.97
CA ILE A 48 -11.02 -9.26 7.58
C ILE A 48 -10.98 -8.60 6.20
N GLN A 49 -11.48 -9.30 5.18
CA GLN A 49 -11.50 -8.78 3.80
C GLN A 49 -12.31 -7.48 3.68
N GLY A 50 -13.45 -7.42 4.39
CA GLY A 50 -14.35 -6.27 4.42
C GLY A 50 -14.86 -5.85 3.03
N GLU A 51 -15.41 -4.65 2.96
CA GLU A 51 -15.84 -4.03 1.71
C GLU A 51 -14.64 -3.39 0.99
N TRP A 52 -14.34 -3.86 -0.23
CA TRP A 52 -13.18 -3.36 -0.99
C TRP A 52 -13.27 -1.86 -1.28
N SER A 53 -14.46 -1.33 -1.54
CA SER A 53 -14.66 0.10 -1.82
C SER A 53 -14.21 1.00 -0.67
N LEU A 54 -14.31 0.54 0.59
CA LEU A 54 -13.82 1.28 1.75
C LEU A 54 -12.29 1.26 1.81
N VAL A 55 -11.68 0.10 1.54
CA VAL A 55 -10.22 -0.05 1.49
C VAL A 55 -9.65 0.79 0.34
N GLU A 56 -10.24 0.71 -0.84
CA GLU A 56 -9.85 1.48 -2.03
C GLU A 56 -9.92 2.99 -1.79
N LYS A 57 -11.02 3.47 -1.18
CA LYS A 57 -11.16 4.88 -0.82
C LYS A 57 -10.04 5.36 0.11
N GLU A 58 -9.67 4.55 1.10
CA GLU A 58 -8.59 4.88 2.03
C GLU A 58 -7.21 4.81 1.36
N VAL A 59 -6.98 3.84 0.48
CA VAL A 59 -5.76 3.77 -0.35
C VAL A 59 -5.60 5.06 -1.16
N LEU A 60 -6.65 5.47 -1.89
CA LEU A 60 -6.62 6.67 -2.73
C LEU A 60 -6.39 7.93 -1.89
N PHE A 61 -7.05 8.04 -0.74
CA PHE A 61 -6.86 9.15 0.18
C PHE A 61 -5.41 9.26 0.67
N GLN A 62 -4.80 8.15 1.09
CA GLN A 62 -3.40 8.14 1.54
C GLN A 62 -2.41 8.46 0.41
N MET A 63 -2.67 7.95 -0.80
CA MET A 63 -1.87 8.27 -1.98
C MET A 63 -1.94 9.76 -2.33
N GLU A 64 -3.14 10.34 -2.37
CA GLU A 64 -3.35 11.76 -2.65
C GLU A 64 -2.65 12.63 -1.60
N ALA A 65 -2.79 12.32 -0.32
CA ALA A 65 -2.10 13.01 0.75
C ALA A 65 -0.56 12.91 0.62
N ALA A 66 -0.03 11.77 0.17
CA ALA A 66 1.39 11.61 -0.10
C ALA A 66 1.86 12.48 -1.27
N PHE A 67 1.10 12.49 -2.37
CA PHE A 67 1.42 13.28 -3.56
C PHE A 67 1.34 14.79 -3.28
N CYS A 68 0.33 15.26 -2.56
CA CYS A 68 0.24 16.66 -2.12
C CYS A 68 1.43 17.07 -1.23
N ALA A 69 1.97 16.14 -0.45
CA ALA A 69 3.16 16.36 0.37
C ALA A 69 4.49 16.17 -0.39
N GLY A 70 4.46 15.90 -1.71
CA GLY A 70 5.66 15.64 -2.51
C GLY A 70 6.39 14.35 -2.13
N ARG A 71 5.72 13.41 -1.45
CA ARG A 71 6.27 12.14 -0.99
C ARG A 71 6.04 11.05 -2.03
N LYS A 72 6.96 10.09 -2.10
CA LYS A 72 6.82 8.92 -2.98
C LYS A 72 5.93 7.88 -2.32
N VAL A 73 5.28 7.05 -3.14
CA VAL A 73 4.40 5.98 -2.67
C VAL A 73 5.01 4.62 -2.98
N ILE A 74 5.00 3.75 -1.97
CA ILE A 74 5.22 2.32 -2.10
C ILE A 74 3.89 1.64 -1.78
N TYR A 75 3.20 1.15 -2.79
CA TYR A 75 1.96 0.43 -2.63
C TYR A 75 2.23 -1.06 -2.39
N ASP A 76 1.89 -1.55 -1.20
CA ASP A 76 2.01 -2.95 -0.80
C ASP A 76 0.62 -3.58 -0.66
N ALA A 77 0.28 -4.43 -1.62
CA ALA A 77 -1.00 -5.12 -1.60
C ALA A 77 -0.84 -6.56 -2.06
N THR A 78 -1.65 -7.43 -1.46
CA THR A 78 -1.69 -8.84 -1.82
C THR A 78 -2.58 -9.07 -3.06
N ASN A 79 -3.34 -8.06 -3.52
CA ASN A 79 -4.23 -8.07 -4.70
C ASN A 79 -4.95 -9.44 -4.85
N ALA A 80 -5.67 -9.82 -3.79
CA ALA A 80 -6.19 -11.16 -3.58
C ALA A 80 -7.17 -11.63 -4.67
N LYS A 81 -7.82 -10.70 -5.38
CA LYS A 81 -8.64 -10.99 -6.55
C LYS A 81 -7.94 -10.54 -7.84
N ARG A 82 -8.26 -11.25 -8.92
CA ARG A 82 -7.69 -10.98 -10.26
C ARG A 82 -8.04 -9.60 -10.80
N GLU A 83 -9.22 -9.09 -10.44
CA GLU A 83 -9.72 -7.74 -10.76
C GLU A 83 -8.99 -6.61 -10.00
N TRP A 84 -8.25 -6.94 -8.93
CA TRP A 84 -7.48 -5.98 -8.13
C TRP A 84 -5.99 -5.97 -8.47
N ARG A 85 -5.54 -6.80 -9.43
CA ARG A 85 -4.15 -6.86 -9.86
C ARG A 85 -3.78 -5.71 -10.79
#